data_AF-A0A147GN21-F1
#
_entry.id   AF-A0A147GN21-F1
#
_cell.length_a   1.000
_cell.length_b   1.000
_cell.length_c   1.000
_cell.angle_alpha   90.00
_cell.angle_beta   90.00
_cell.angle_gamma   90.00
#
_symmetry.space_group_name_H-M   'P 1'
#
loop_
_entity.id
_entity.type
_entity.pdbx_description
1 polymer ?
#
loop_
_entity_poly.entity_id
_entity_poly.type
_entity_poly.pdbx_seq_one_letter_code
_entity_poly.pdbx_strand_id
1 'polypeptide(L)' 'MPQDDGAPTPRKPSLWRTVRAVAWGFFGVRKHSEYQEDIARLSPLHIVAVGFVAVLVLIGVLLALVKFAVST' A
#
# COMPACT_ATOMS: atom_id res chain seq x y z
N MET A 1 -20.83 -39.40 16.26
CA MET A 1 -19.36 -39.43 16.06
C MET A 1 -18.87 -37.99 16.17
N PRO A 2 -17.89 -37.68 17.03
CA PRO A 2 -17.14 -36.43 16.91
C PRO A 2 -16.36 -36.45 15.59
N GLN A 3 -16.48 -35.40 14.79
CA GLN A 3 -15.74 -35.23 13.54
C GLN A 3 -14.76 -34.09 13.78
N ASP A 4 -13.63 -34.45 14.39
CA ASP A 4 -12.42 -33.65 14.36
C ASP A 4 -11.78 -33.75 12.95
N ASP A 5 -10.90 -32.79 12.66
CA ASP A 5 -9.88 -32.86 11.59
C ASP A 5 -10.19 -32.23 10.23
N GLY A 6 -10.54 -30.95 10.25
CA GLY A 6 -10.23 -30.02 9.16
C GLY A 6 -8.93 -29.26 9.44
N ALA A 7 -7.79 -29.95 9.60
CA ALA A 7 -6.50 -29.32 9.82
C ALA A 7 -6.23 -28.26 8.72
N PRO A 8 -5.94 -26.98 9.06
CA PRO A 8 -5.53 -26.01 8.07
C PRO A 8 -4.19 -26.49 7.49
N THR A 9 -4.20 -26.96 6.24
CA THR A 9 -2.98 -27.24 5.50
C THR A 9 -2.11 -25.99 5.57
N PRO A 10 -0.82 -26.07 5.95
CA PRO A 10 0.04 -24.90 6.04
C PRO A 10 0.15 -24.30 4.63
N ARG A 11 -0.67 -23.28 4.34
CA ARG A 11 -0.53 -22.52 3.10
C ARG A 11 0.81 -21.84 3.22
N LYS A 12 1.81 -22.39 2.53
CA LYS A 12 3.16 -21.86 2.38
C LYS A 12 3.11 -20.34 2.52
N PRO A 13 3.82 -19.74 3.49
CA PRO A 13 3.91 -18.28 3.58
C PRO A 13 4.53 -17.82 2.27
N SER A 14 3.70 -17.31 1.36
CA SER A 14 4.23 -16.90 0.07
C SER A 14 4.95 -15.59 0.33
N LEU A 15 6.28 -15.64 0.33
CA LEU A 15 7.14 -14.46 0.37
C LEU A 15 6.69 -13.45 -0.69
N TRP A 16 6.12 -13.94 -1.78
CA TRP A 16 5.47 -13.14 -2.80
C TRP A 16 4.26 -12.32 -2.31
N ARG A 17 3.42 -12.85 -1.41
CA ARG A 17 2.36 -12.06 -0.74
C ARG A 17 2.95 -11.00 0.16
N THR A 18 4.04 -11.30 0.85
CA THR A 18 4.74 -10.34 1.71
C THR A 18 5.36 -9.22 0.88
N VAL A 19 6.09 -9.54 -0.19
CA VAL A 19 6.66 -8.54 -1.12
C VAL A 19 5.55 -7.73 -1.79
N ARG A 20 4.47 -8.37 -2.23
CA ARG A 20 3.32 -7.66 -2.82
C ARG A 20 2.60 -6.78 -1.79
N ALA A 21 2.46 -7.21 -0.54
CA ALA A 21 1.89 -6.40 0.55
C ALA A 21 2.81 -5.22 0.90
N VAL A 22 4.12 -5.43 0.91
CA VAL A 22 5.10 -4.37 1.12
C VAL A 22 5.09 -3.39 -0.04
N ALA A 23 4.99 -3.85 -1.29
CA ALA A 23 4.89 -3.00 -2.47
C ALA A 23 3.60 -2.16 -2.50
N TRP A 24 2.45 -2.74 -2.12
CA TRP A 24 1.20 -1.98 -1.94
C TRP A 24 1.27 -1.00 -0.76
N GLY A 25 2.06 -1.32 0.27
CA GLY A 25 2.43 -0.40 1.35
C GLY A 25 3.33 0.75 0.89
N PHE A 26 4.29 0.49 -0.02
CA PHE A 26 5.17 1.51 -0.59
C PHE A 26 4.44 2.47 -1.53
N PHE A 27 3.43 1.98 -2.24
CA PHE A 27 2.66 2.79 -3.18
C PHE A 27 1.48 3.54 -2.53
N GLY A 28 1.13 3.24 -1.27
CA GLY A 28 0.18 4.02 -0.48
C GLY A 28 -1.30 3.88 -0.84
N VAL A 29 -1.70 2.81 -1.54
CA VAL A 29 -3.10 2.60 -1.98
C VAL A 29 -3.78 1.49 -1.17
N ARG A 30 -4.08 1.79 0.11
CA ARG A 30 -5.11 1.04 0.86
C ARG A 30 -6.06 2.02 1.53
N LYS A 31 -6.78 2.81 0.73
CA LYS A 31 -7.84 3.72 1.23
C LYS A 31 -9.07 3.59 0.34
N HIS A 32 -9.94 2.62 0.63
CA HIS A 32 -11.22 2.48 -0.07
C HIS A 32 -12.45 2.51 0.85
N SER A 33 -12.35 2.31 2.16
CA SER A 33 -13.58 2.06 2.93
C SER A 33 -14.18 3.27 3.62
N GLU A 34 -13.38 4.16 4.24
CA GLU A 34 -13.92 5.30 5.02
C GLU A 34 -13.92 6.63 4.25
N TYR A 35 -13.42 6.59 3.02
CA TYR A 35 -13.22 7.77 2.19
C TYR A 35 -14.54 8.40 1.69
N GLN A 36 -15.57 7.56 1.50
CA GLN A 36 -16.86 8.00 0.96
C GLN A 36 -17.76 8.66 2.00
N GLU A 37 -17.63 8.32 3.29
CA GLU A 37 -18.42 8.95 4.37
C GLU A 37 -17.87 10.34 4.73
N ASP A 38 -16.56 10.53 4.65
CA ASP A 38 -15.91 11.81 4.92
C ASP A 38 -15.96 12.80 3.75
N ILE A 39 -16.05 12.36 2.49
CA ILE A 39 -16.20 13.26 1.33
C ILE A 39 -17.47 14.11 1.41
N ALA A 40 -18.52 13.62 2.05
CA ALA A 40 -19.76 14.36 2.26
C ALA A 40 -19.66 15.44 3.36
N ARG A 41 -18.63 15.39 4.21
CA ARG A 41 -18.46 16.30 5.36
C ARG A 41 -17.14 17.10 5.37
N LEU A 42 -16.10 16.65 4.68
CA LEU A 42 -14.76 17.26 4.63
C LEU A 42 -14.34 17.47 3.17
N SER A 43 -13.95 18.71 2.84
CA SER A 43 -13.77 19.20 1.47
C SER A 43 -12.86 18.29 0.59
N PRO A 44 -13.31 17.87 -0.62
CA PRO A 44 -12.57 17.03 -1.57
C PRO A 44 -11.15 17.53 -1.90
N LEU A 45 -10.95 18.85 -1.80
CA LEU A 45 -9.68 19.53 -2.02
C LEU A 45 -8.53 18.97 -1.17
N HIS A 46 -8.79 18.61 0.09
CA HIS A 46 -7.74 18.13 1.00
C HIS A 46 -7.14 16.82 0.51
N ILE A 47 -7.94 15.98 -0.14
CA ILE A 47 -7.47 14.67 -0.56
C ILE A 47 -6.66 14.79 -1.85
N VAL A 48 -7.07 15.68 -2.76
CA VAL A 48 -6.26 16.01 -3.93
C VAL A 48 -4.90 16.55 -3.49
N ALA A 49 -4.85 17.40 -2.47
CA ALA A 49 -3.59 17.90 -1.91
C ALA A 49 -2.72 16.78 -1.32
N VAL A 50 -3.28 15.90 -0.48
CA VAL A 50 -2.54 14.78 0.11
C VAL A 50 -2.05 13.79 -0.96
N GLY A 51 -2.89 13.48 -1.95
CA GLY A 51 -2.51 12.63 -3.08
C GLY A 51 -1.39 13.25 -3.92
N PHE A 52 -1.43 14.56 -4.15
CA PHE A 52 -0.40 15.27 -4.89
C PHE A 52 0.95 15.26 -4.15
N VAL A 53 0.93 15.51 -2.84
CA VAL A 53 2.14 15.43 -2.00
C VAL A 53 2.72 14.02 -2.01
N ALA A 54 1.90 12.97 -1.94
CA ALA A 54 2.36 11.59 -2.00
C ALA A 54 3.06 11.26 -3.34
N VAL A 55 2.56 11.78 -4.46
CA VAL A 55 3.19 11.62 -5.78
C VAL A 55 4.54 12.35 -5.84
N LEU A 56 4.64 13.55 -5.31
CA LEU A 56 5.91 14.29 -5.28
C LEU A 56 6.97 13.56 -4.46
N VAL A 57 6.59 13.00 -3.31
CA VAL A 57 7.48 12.19 -2.48
C VAL A 57 7.98 10.97 -3.25
N LEU A 58 7.09 10.27 -3.97
CA LEU A 58 7.46 9.10 -4.78
C LEU A 58 8.49 9.47 -5.86
N ILE A 59 8.27 10.57 -6.58
CA ILE A 59 9.19 11.07 -7.60
C ILE A 59 10.54 11.43 -6.98
N GLY A 60 10.55 12.11 -5.83
CA GLY A 60 11.78 12.46 -5.11
C GLY A 60 12.60 11.24 -4.70
N VAL A 61 11.95 10.21 -4.15
CA VAL A 61 12.60 8.94 -3.80
C VAL A 61 13.21 8.28 -5.04
N LEU A 62 12.48 8.23 -6.15
CA LEU A 62 12.96 7.62 -7.39
C LEU A 62 14.17 8.37 -7.95
N LEU A 63 14.13 9.70 -7.98
CA LEU A 63 15.25 10.53 -8.42
C LEU A 63 16.48 10.36 -7.53
N ALA A 64 16.30 10.28 -6.21
CA ALA A 64 17.38 10.02 -5.27
C ALA A 64 18.04 8.66 -5.54
N LEU A 65 17.23 7.62 -5.81
CA LEU A 65 17.71 6.28 -6.14
C LEU A 65 18.48 6.25 -7.47
N VAL A 66 17.99 6.96 -8.48
CA VAL A 66 18.68 7.10 -9.79
C VAL A 66 20.01 7.82 -9.61
N LYS A 67 20.03 8.94 -8.87
CA LYS A 67 21.27 9.66 -8.60
C LYS A 67 22.28 8.78 -7.85
N PHE A 68 21.82 8.02 -6.87
CA PHE A 68 22.67 7.07 -6.15
C PHE A 68 23.26 6.01 -7.08
N ALA A 69 22.44 5.43 -7.97
CA ALA A 69 22.87 4.41 -8.92
C ALA A 69 23.85 4.93 -9.98
N VAL A 70 23.69 6.17 -10.46
CA VAL A 70 24.60 6.78 -11.44
C VAL A 70 25.89 7.30 -10.79
N SER A 71 25.85 7.63 -9.50
CA SER A 71 27.03 8.06 -8.75
C SER A 71 27.84 6.90 -8.17
N THR A 72 27.41 5.66 -8.40
CA THR A 72 28.13 4.42 -8.06
C THR A 72 28.80 3.87 -9.31
#